data_AF-A0A377LQ31-F1
#
_entry.id   AF-A0A377LQ31-F1
#
_cell.length_a   1.000
_cell.length_b   1.000
_cell.length_c   1.000
_cell.angle_alpha   90.00
_cell.angle_beta   90.00
_cell.angle_gamma   90.00
#
_symmetry.space_group_name_H-M   'P 1'
#
loop_
_entity.id
_entity.type
_entity.pdbx_description
1 polymer ?
#
loop_
_entity_poly.entity_id
_entity_poly.type
_entity_poly.pdbx_seq_one_letter_code
_entity_poly.pdbx_strand_id
1 'polypeptide(L)'
;MLEKFCEQEQCSERALRQQFRTQTGMTVNHYLRQLRICHAQYLLQHTELMVSEVAMRCGFEDSNYFSVVFNREVGMTPVQWRHRSRKAA
;
A
#
# COMPACT_ATOMS: atom_id res chain seq x y z
N MET A 1 7.18 9.04 7.93
CA MET A 1 5.75 8.89 8.30
C MET A 1 5.63 8.29 9.70
N LEU A 2 6.25 7.13 9.98
CA LEU A 2 6.27 6.57 11.33
C LEU A 2 7.05 7.42 12.33
N GLU A 3 8.20 7.98 11.93
CA GLU A 3 8.99 8.92 12.75
C GLU A 3 8.14 10.11 13.19
N LYS A 4 7.49 10.80 12.25
CA LYS A 4 6.56 11.91 12.53
C LYS A 4 5.44 11.52 13.50
N PHE A 5 4.85 10.34 13.33
CA PHE A 5 3.84 9.84 14.26
C PHE A 5 4.41 9.63 15.67
N CYS A 6 5.61 9.05 15.78
CA CYS A 6 6.27 8.82 17.05
C CYS A 6 6.63 10.12 17.78
N GLU A 7 7.05 11.14 17.02
CA GLU A 7 7.30 12.50 17.53
C GLU A 7 6.02 13.16 18.06
N GLN A 8 4.91 13.05 17.32
CA GLN A 8 3.62 13.63 17.71
C GLN A 8 3.04 12.97 18.97
N GLU A 9 3.14 11.64 19.05
CA GLU A 9 2.55 10.84 20.14
C GLU A 9 3.54 10.58 21.30
N GLN A 10 4.71 11.22 21.29
CA GLN A 10 5.77 11.08 22.29
C GLN A 10 6.11 9.60 22.63
N CYS A 11 6.16 8.75 21.59
CA CYS A 11 6.42 7.32 21.77
C CYS A 11 7.75 6.91 21.12
N SER A 12 8.36 5.84 21.67
CA SER A 12 9.59 5.29 21.08
C SER A 12 9.26 4.47 19.83
N GLU A 13 9.86 4.83 18.70
CA GLU A 13 9.70 4.10 17.44
C GLU A 13 10.07 2.61 17.58
N ARG A 14 11.15 2.31 18.32
CA ARG A 14 11.57 0.93 18.59
C ARG A 14 10.51 0.16 19.37
N ALA A 15 9.97 0.77 20.43
CA ALA A 15 8.94 0.14 21.25
C ALA A 15 7.66 -0.10 20.43
N LEU A 16 7.25 0.89 19.63
CA LEU A 16 6.07 0.78 18.75
C LEU A 16 6.24 -0.32 17.71
N ARG A 17 7.39 -0.37 17.01
CA ARG A 17 7.67 -1.43 16.02
C ARG A 17 7.65 -2.82 16.65
N GLN A 18 8.20 -2.96 17.86
CA GLN A 18 8.21 -4.23 18.58
C GLN A 18 6.79 -4.63 18.99
N GLN A 19 6.04 -3.72 19.64
CA GLN A 19 4.66 -3.98 20.07
C GLN A 19 3.76 -4.32 18.88
N PHE A 20 3.86 -3.56 17.79
CA PHE A 20 3.09 -3.81 16.57
C PHE A 20 3.39 -5.20 16.00
N ARG A 21 4.67 -5.59 15.95
CA ARG A 21 5.06 -6.92 15.47
C ARG A 21 4.57 -8.03 16.40
N THR A 22 4.63 -7.83 17.71
CA THR A 22 4.11 -8.81 18.69
C THR A 22 2.60 -9.00 18.52
N GLN A 23 1.85 -7.94 18.26
CA GLN A 23 0.39 -8.00 18.15
C GLN A 23 -0.11 -8.46 16.77
N THR A 24 0.58 -8.08 15.69
CA THR A 24 0.12 -8.34 14.31
C THR A 24 0.89 -9.44 13.58
N GLY A 25 2.02 -9.88 14.13
CA GLY A 25 2.95 -10.82 13.48
C GLY A 25 3.80 -10.19 12.36
N MET A 26 3.60 -8.91 12.03
CA MET A 26 4.25 -8.26 10.89
C MET A 26 4.90 -6.92 11.25
N THR A 27 5.80 -6.46 10.38
CA THR A 27 6.38 -5.11 10.55
C THR A 27 5.37 -4.05 10.12
N VAL A 28 5.44 -2.87 10.74
CA VAL A 28 4.62 -1.71 10.37
C VAL A 28 4.71 -1.40 8.86
N ASN A 29 5.93 -1.45 8.29
CA ASN A 29 6.15 -1.16 6.87
C ASN A 29 5.47 -2.20 5.96
N HIS A 30 5.46 -3.47 6.37
CA HIS A 30 4.76 -4.53 5.63
C HIS A 30 3.25 -4.30 5.66
N TYR A 31 2.70 -4.02 6.84
CA TYR A 31 1.27 -3.74 7.00
C TYR A 31 0.83 -2.51 6.18
N LEU A 32 1.58 -1.41 6.27
CA LEU A 32 1.31 -0.20 5.48
C LEU A 32 1.35 -0.49 3.98
N ARG A 33 2.28 -1.32 3.51
CA ARG A 33 2.34 -1.72 2.10
C ARG A 33 1.08 -2.47 1.69
N GLN A 34 0.63 -3.44 2.49
CA GLN A 34 -0.61 -4.17 2.21
C GLN A 34 -1.81 -3.22 2.14
N LEU A 35 -1.96 -2.31 3.10
CA LEU A 35 -3.03 -1.31 3.08
C LEU A 35 -3.00 -0.44 1.82
N ARG A 36 -1.82 0.02 1.40
CA ARG A 36 -1.65 0.82 0.18
C ARG A 36 -2.02 0.02 -1.07
N ILE A 37 -1.66 -1.26 -1.14
CA ILE A 37 -2.04 -2.13 -2.26
C ILE A 37 -3.55 -2.39 -2.28
N CYS A 38 -4.19 -2.64 -1.13
CA CYS A 38 -5.64 -2.77 -1.07
C CYS A 38 -6.35 -1.49 -1.54
N HIS A 39 -5.86 -0.31 -1.14
CA HIS A 39 -6.41 0.96 -1.62
C HIS A 39 -6.20 1.14 -3.13
N ALA A 40 -5.04 0.74 -3.66
CA ALA A 40 -4.77 0.77 -5.09
C ALA A 40 -5.71 -0.15 -5.87
N GLN A 41 -5.97 -1.38 -5.38
CA GLN A 41 -6.93 -2.30 -5.99
C GLN A 41 -8.33 -1.69 -6.09
N TYR A 42 -8.77 -1.01 -5.03
CA TYR A 42 -10.04 -0.30 -4.99
C TYR A 42 -10.08 0.83 -6.04
N LEU A 43 -9.07 1.70 -6.08
CA LEU A 43 -9.03 2.81 -7.04
C LEU A 43 -8.95 2.33 -8.49
N LEU A 44 -8.16 1.28 -8.77
CA LEU A 44 -8.06 0.69 -10.10
C LEU A 44 -9.39 0.14 -10.59
N GLN A 45 -10.19 -0.44 -9.69
CA GLN A 45 -11.51 -0.99 -10.00
C GLN A 45 -12.55 0.11 -10.22
N HIS A 46 -12.60 1.13 -9.36
CA HIS A 46 -13.73 2.08 -9.29
C HIS A 46 -13.47 3.44 -9.95
N THR A 47 -12.26 3.70 -10.48
CA THR A 47 -11.91 5.01 -11.05
C THR A 47 -11.13 4.88 -12.36
N GLU A 48 -11.20 5.88 -13.22
CA GLU A 48 -10.46 5.96 -14.49
C GLU A 48 -9.07 6.61 -14.38
N LEU A 49 -8.56 6.77 -13.16
CA LEU A 49 -7.25 7.38 -12.93
C LEU A 49 -6.12 6.62 -13.67
N MET A 50 -5.09 7.33 -14.08
CA MET A 50 -3.89 6.69 -14.60
C MET A 50 -3.20 5.86 -13.51
N VAL A 51 -2.47 4.81 -13.88
CA VAL A 51 -1.75 3.95 -12.93
C VAL A 51 -0.76 4.76 -12.09
N SER A 52 -0.11 5.76 -12.69
CA SER A 52 0.77 6.71 -12.01
C SER A 52 0.04 7.55 -10.96
N GLU A 53 -1.17 8.02 -11.25
CA GLU A 53 -1.98 8.78 -10.29
C GLU A 53 -2.46 7.91 -9.12
N VAL A 54 -2.83 6.66 -9.40
CA VAL A 54 -3.17 5.69 -8.36
C VAL A 54 -1.97 5.43 -7.46
N ALA A 55 -0.78 5.24 -8.03
CA ALA A 55 0.46 5.05 -7.28
C ALA A 55 0.70 6.22 -6.30
N MET A 56 0.65 7.45 -6.81
CA MET A 56 0.82 8.66 -6.01
C MET A 56 -0.20 8.78 -4.88
N ARG A 57 -1.50 8.55 -5.18
CA ARG A 57 -2.57 8.59 -4.16
C ARG A 57 -2.42 7.51 -3.10
N CYS A 58 -1.81 6.38 -3.46
CA CYS A 58 -1.52 5.28 -2.54
C CYS A 58 -0.18 5.46 -1.81
N GLY A 59 0.48 6.62 -1.95
CA GLY A 59 1.73 6.95 -1.25
C GLY A 59 2.97 6.27 -1.83
N PHE A 60 2.95 5.91 -3.11
CA PHE A 60 4.14 5.51 -3.87
C PHE A 60 4.63 6.71 -4.69
N GLU A 61 5.88 7.09 -4.50
CA GLU A 61 6.51 8.21 -5.24
C GLU A 61 6.89 7.81 -6.67
N ASP A 62 7.12 6.50 -6.90
CA ASP A 62 7.52 5.96 -8.19
C ASP A 62 6.50 4.92 -8.67
N SER A 63 5.95 5.18 -9.87
CA SER A 63 4.93 4.33 -10.51
C SER A 63 5.45 2.99 -11.02
N ASN A 64 6.74 2.90 -11.38
CA ASN A 64 7.40 1.65 -11.77
C ASN A 64 7.60 0.77 -10.54
N TYR A 65 8.11 1.34 -9.45
CA TYR A 65 8.25 0.64 -8.17
C TYR A 65 6.89 0.17 -7.66
N PHE A 66 5.87 1.03 -7.71
CA PHE A 66 4.49 0.63 -7.40
C PHE A 66 4.06 -0.59 -8.22
N SER A 67 4.29 -0.58 -9.53
CA SER A 67 3.87 -1.69 -10.40
C SER A 67 4.57 -3.01 -10.05
N VAL A 68 5.86 -2.96 -9.69
CA VAL A 68 6.63 -4.12 -9.21
C VAL A 68 6.06 -4.64 -7.88
N VAL A 69 5.83 -3.75 -6.91
CA VAL A 69 5.28 -4.13 -5.61
C VAL A 69 3.86 -4.68 -5.77
N PHE A 70 3.00 -4.01 -6.53
CA PHE A 70 1.63 -4.46 -6.78
C PHE A 70 1.62 -5.85 -7.42
N ASN A 71 2.44 -6.09 -8.44
CA ASN A 71 2.52 -7.42 -9.06
C ASN A 71 3.01 -8.48 -8.07
N ARG A 72 3.98 -8.16 -7.21
CA ARG A 72 4.47 -9.08 -6.19
C ARG A 72 3.38 -9.44 -5.15
N GLU A 73 2.59 -8.47 -4.72
CA GLU A 73 1.58 -8.66 -3.67
C GLU A 73 0.26 -9.25 -4.21
N VAL A 74 -0.11 -8.93 -5.46
CA VAL A 74 -1.41 -9.30 -6.06
C VAL A 74 -1.27 -10.44 -7.09
N GLY A 75 -0.08 -10.67 -7.62
CA GLY A 75 0.20 -11.69 -8.65
C GLY A 75 -0.16 -11.27 -10.08
N MET A 76 -0.50 -10.00 -10.31
CA MET A 76 -0.72 -9.44 -11.65
C MET A 76 -0.44 -7.93 -11.67
N THR A 77 -0.23 -7.36 -12.86
CA THR A 77 0.05 -5.92 -12.97
C THR A 77 -1.18 -5.05 -12.65
N PRO A 78 -1.00 -3.77 -12.29
CA PRO A 78 -2.12 -2.85 -12.03
C PRO A 78 -3.13 -2.77 -13.19
N VAL A 79 -2.63 -2.78 -14.43
CA VAL A 79 -3.46 -2.74 -15.65
C VAL A 79 -4.26 -4.03 -15.81
N GLN A 80 -3.62 -5.19 -15.62
CA GLN A 80 -4.31 -6.48 -15.66
C GLN A 80 -5.39 -6.58 -14.58
N TRP A 81 -5.09 -6.12 -13.36
CA TRP A 81 -6.05 -6.07 -12.26
C TRP A 81 -7.28 -5.24 -12.63
N ARG A 82 -7.09 -4.01 -13.15
CA ARG A 82 -8.18 -3.14 -13.60
C ARG A 82 -9.08 -3.81 -14.63
N HIS A 83 -8.50 -4.41 -15.66
CA HIS A 83 -9.28 -5.07 -16.70
C HIS A 83 -10.06 -6.28 -16.15
N ARG A 84 -9.46 -7.05 -15.24
CA ARG A 84 -10.10 -8.22 -14.63
C ARG A 84 -11.23 -7.83 -13.68
N SER A 85 -10.98 -6.87 -12.78
CA SER A 85 -11.94 -6.49 -11.74
C SER A 85 -13.20 -5.83 -12.29
N ARG A 86 -13.08 -5.07 -13.39
CA ARG A 86 -14.23 -4.44 -14.06
C ARG A 86 -15.01 -5.36 -14.99
N LYS A 87 -14.41 -6.43 -15.49
CA LYS A 87 -15.14 -7.46 -16.27
C LYS A 87 -15.99 -8.38 -15.37
N ALA A 88 -15.63 -8.48 -14.10
CA ALA A 88 -16.31 -9.31 -13.11
C ALA A 88 -17.41 -8.56 -12.34
N ALA A 89 -17.56 -7.25 -12.59
CA ALA A 89 -18.59 -6.37 -12.01
C ALA A 89 -19.69 -6.12 -13.05
#